data_AF-A0A017HKV6-F1
#
_entry.id   AF-A0A017HKV6-F1
#
_cell.length_a   1.000
_cell.length_b   1.000
_cell.length_c   1.000
_cell.angle_alpha   90.00
_cell.angle_beta   90.00
_cell.angle_gamma   90.00
#
_symmetry.space_group_name_H-M   'P 1'
#
loop_
_entity.id
_entity.type
_entity.pdbx_description
1 polymer ?
#
loop_
_entity_poly.entity_id
_entity_poly.type
_entity_poly.pdbx_seq_one_letter_code
_entity_poly.pdbx_strand_id
1 'polypeptide(L)'
;MVLDALRRHDCALTVSQAEAIFPALGLGTDQVAPIAQAMVDAGEAVLTEDGVLTLSPAFCAATSADGQIEPDVPAWIEFELGRAEGCRLSLAELARNAEAQGISADRFDAALLDLASRGRLVPEGSDVVHRDCAPTTGGSMARVEAFGMPGYRAVVALHLTGRRCRLAPADRATAVQEMVSEVAAQLDLGESAPPEALGEIQARIEEVLENPGAAYDLDSPTGDLVLKYCSP
;
A
#
# COMPACT_ATOMS: atom_id res chain seq x y z
N MET A 1 -6.16 -0.77 -19.06
CA MET A 1 -6.01 0.32 -20.06
C MET A 1 -6.85 0.11 -21.32
N VAL A 2 -6.58 -0.84 -22.22
CA VAL A 2 -7.41 -1.05 -23.45
C VAL A 2 -8.78 -1.66 -23.12
N LEU A 3 -8.84 -2.65 -22.23
CA LEU A 3 -10.09 -3.24 -21.72
C LEU A 3 -11.01 -2.18 -21.10
N ASP A 4 -10.45 -1.22 -20.36
CA ASP A 4 -11.24 -0.14 -19.73
C ASP A 4 -11.81 0.83 -20.76
N ALA A 5 -11.06 1.11 -21.83
CA ALA A 5 -11.56 1.93 -22.94
C ALA A 5 -12.76 1.24 -23.62
N LEU A 6 -12.66 -0.06 -23.94
CA LEU A 6 -13.76 -0.83 -24.51
C LEU A 6 -14.99 -0.86 -23.59
N ARG A 7 -14.80 -1.07 -22.28
CA ARG A 7 -15.91 -1.06 -21.30
C ARG A 7 -16.64 0.28 -21.22
N ARG A 8 -15.92 1.41 -21.38
CA ARG A 8 -16.53 2.76 -21.39
C ARG A 8 -17.36 3.04 -22.65
N HIS A 9 -17.22 2.21 -23.68
CA HIS A 9 -17.95 2.32 -24.94
C HIS A 9 -18.90 1.12 -25.14
N ASP A 10 -19.62 0.74 -24.09
CA ASP A 10 -20.59 -0.37 -24.14
C ASP A 10 -19.98 -1.69 -24.66
N CYS A 11 -18.72 -1.93 -24.28
CA CYS A 11 -17.93 -3.09 -24.70
C CYS A 11 -17.69 -3.21 -26.20
N ALA A 12 -17.96 -2.18 -26.99
CA ALA A 12 -17.82 -2.17 -28.44
C ALA A 12 -17.08 -0.93 -28.91
N LEU A 13 -16.09 -1.10 -29.78
CA LEU A 13 -15.31 0.01 -30.32
C LEU A 13 -15.16 -0.13 -31.83
N THR A 14 -15.54 0.89 -32.59
CA THR A 14 -15.23 0.96 -34.02
C THR A 14 -13.76 1.29 -34.25
N VAL A 15 -13.21 0.97 -35.42
CA VAL A 15 -11.85 1.39 -35.81
C VAL A 15 -11.67 2.91 -35.67
N SER A 16 -12.64 3.71 -36.12
CA SER A 16 -12.59 5.17 -36.02
C SER A 16 -12.59 5.69 -34.58
N GLN A 17 -13.32 5.04 -33.66
CA GLN A 17 -13.27 5.36 -32.24
C GLN A 17 -11.92 4.95 -31.63
N ALA A 18 -11.39 3.77 -32.00
CA ALA A 18 -10.08 3.32 -31.55
C ALA A 18 -8.97 4.29 -31.95
N GLU A 19 -8.97 4.75 -33.21
CA GLU A 19 -8.01 5.74 -33.72
C GLU A 19 -8.08 7.08 -32.98
N ALA A 20 -9.25 7.47 -32.47
CA ALA A 20 -9.41 8.70 -31.70
C ALA A 20 -8.96 8.56 -30.23
N ILE A 21 -9.15 7.38 -29.63
CA ILE A 21 -8.93 7.16 -28.19
C ILE A 21 -7.50 6.70 -27.90
N PHE A 22 -6.95 5.81 -28.72
CA PHE A 22 -5.70 5.10 -28.43
C PHE A 22 -4.46 6.02 -28.41
N PRO A 23 -4.37 7.10 -29.21
CA PRO A 23 -3.28 8.06 -29.07
C PRO A 23 -3.20 8.72 -27.70
N ALA A 24 -4.35 8.99 -27.05
CA ALA A 24 -4.39 9.55 -25.70
C ALA A 24 -3.89 8.56 -24.64
N LEU A 25 -3.88 7.26 -24.96
CA LEU A 25 -3.33 6.18 -24.14
C LEU A 25 -1.85 5.87 -24.49
N GLY A 26 -1.22 6.67 -25.36
CA GLY A 26 0.16 6.47 -25.80
C GLY A 26 0.33 5.32 -26.80
N LEU A 27 -0.76 4.84 -27.40
CA LEU A 27 -0.73 3.76 -28.40
C LEU A 27 -0.78 4.34 -29.81
N GLY A 28 0.20 3.97 -30.63
CA GLY A 28 0.25 4.35 -32.05
C GLY A 28 -0.81 3.63 -32.89
N THR A 29 -1.18 4.23 -34.03
CA THR A 29 -2.15 3.62 -34.98
C THR A 29 -1.68 2.26 -35.51
N ASP A 30 -0.37 2.09 -35.64
CA ASP A 30 0.30 0.85 -36.03
C ASP A 30 0.27 -0.24 -34.92
N GLN A 31 0.02 0.14 -33.67
CA GLN A 31 -0.08 -0.77 -32.54
C GLN A 31 -1.51 -1.26 -32.29
N VAL A 32 -2.52 -0.52 -32.77
CA VAL A 32 -3.95 -0.83 -32.54
C VAL A 32 -4.34 -2.18 -33.11
N ALA A 33 -3.98 -2.44 -34.37
CA ALA A 33 -4.37 -3.68 -35.05
C ALA A 33 -3.72 -4.94 -34.42
N PRO A 34 -2.41 -4.96 -34.10
CA PRO A 34 -1.80 -6.08 -33.37
C PRO A 34 -2.44 -6.36 -31.99
N ILE A 35 -2.79 -5.30 -31.24
CA ILE A 35 -3.44 -5.44 -29.93
C ILE A 35 -4.85 -6.02 -30.10
N ALA A 36 -5.65 -5.48 -31.03
CA ALA A 36 -7.00 -5.97 -31.31
C ALA A 36 -6.97 -7.45 -31.74
N GLN A 37 -6.02 -7.83 -32.60
CA GLN A 37 -5.85 -9.22 -33.02
C GLN A 37 -5.47 -10.13 -31.85
N ALA A 38 -4.54 -9.71 -30.98
CA ALA A 38 -4.16 -10.49 -29.81
C ALA A 38 -5.33 -10.74 -28.85
N MET A 39 -6.23 -9.77 -28.68
CA MET A 39 -7.44 -9.92 -27.88
C MET A 39 -8.43 -10.91 -28.49
N VAL A 40 -8.57 -10.91 -29.82
CA VAL A 40 -9.39 -11.90 -30.54
C VAL A 40 -8.79 -13.29 -30.41
N ASP A 41 -7.48 -13.43 -30.59
CA ASP A 41 -6.76 -14.71 -30.47
C ASP A 41 -6.85 -15.29 -29.05
N ALA A 42 -6.87 -14.43 -28.03
CA ALA A 42 -7.05 -14.81 -26.63
C ALA A 42 -8.52 -15.14 -26.26
N GLY A 43 -9.48 -14.92 -27.17
CA GLY A 43 -10.91 -15.09 -26.91
C GLY A 43 -11.50 -14.00 -25.99
N GLU A 44 -10.78 -12.91 -25.78
CA GLU A 44 -11.22 -11.79 -24.94
C GLU A 44 -12.19 -10.87 -25.70
N ALA A 45 -12.06 -10.82 -27.03
CA ALA A 45 -12.87 -10.00 -27.92
C ALA A 45 -13.26 -10.75 -29.21
N VAL A 46 -14.23 -10.20 -29.93
CA VAL A 46 -14.64 -10.61 -31.27
C VAL A 46 -14.59 -9.37 -32.16
N LEU A 47 -13.92 -9.48 -33.31
CA LEU A 47 -13.93 -8.45 -34.34
C LEU A 47 -15.00 -8.79 -35.38
N THR A 48 -15.99 -7.93 -35.55
CA THR A 48 -17.03 -8.11 -36.57
C THR A 48 -16.51 -7.77 -37.97
N GLU A 49 -17.22 -8.22 -39.01
CA GLU A 49 -16.88 -7.90 -40.41
C GLU A 49 -16.90 -6.38 -40.69
N ASP A 50 -17.70 -5.62 -39.95
CA ASP A 50 -17.79 -4.16 -40.01
C ASP A 50 -16.63 -3.44 -39.29
N GLY A 51 -15.67 -4.18 -38.74
CA GLY A 51 -14.52 -3.62 -38.01
C GLY A 51 -14.87 -3.11 -36.60
N VAL A 52 -15.88 -3.69 -35.96
CA VAL A 52 -16.22 -3.39 -34.56
C VAL A 52 -15.58 -4.42 -33.65
N LEU A 53 -14.67 -3.99 -32.78
CA LEU A 53 -14.08 -4.85 -31.76
C LEU A 53 -14.99 -4.87 -30.54
N THR A 54 -15.57 -6.04 -30.24
CA THR A 54 -16.50 -6.23 -29.13
C THR A 54 -15.92 -7.16 -28.08
N LEU A 55 -15.91 -6.78 -26.80
CA LEU A 55 -15.45 -7.67 -25.73
C LEU A 55 -16.41 -8.85 -25.55
N SER A 56 -15.84 -10.01 -25.24
CA SER A 56 -16.62 -11.18 -24.87
C SER A 56 -17.40 -10.92 -23.56
N PRO A 57 -18.53 -11.62 -23.34
CA PRO A 57 -19.38 -11.38 -22.16
C PRO A 57 -18.64 -11.50 -20.84
N ALA A 58 -17.67 -12.41 -20.71
CA ALA A 58 -16.89 -12.57 -19.47
C ALA A 58 -16.03 -11.35 -19.13
N PHE A 59 -15.58 -10.61 -20.15
CA PHE A 59 -14.73 -9.41 -19.99
C PHE A 59 -15.55 -8.11 -20.02
N CYS A 60 -16.71 -8.17 -20.67
CA CYS A 60 -17.69 -7.10 -20.71
C CYS A 60 -18.50 -7.00 -19.41
N ALA A 61 -18.97 -8.13 -18.87
CA ALA A 61 -19.83 -8.23 -17.68
C ALA A 61 -19.10 -7.99 -16.34
N ALA A 62 -17.92 -7.37 -16.35
CA ALA A 62 -17.40 -6.68 -15.17
C ALA A 62 -18.18 -5.37 -14.88
N THR A 63 -19.37 -5.23 -15.47
CA THR A 63 -20.43 -4.26 -15.15
C THR A 63 -21.45 -4.98 -14.25
N SER A 64 -21.85 -4.36 -13.15
CA SER A 64 -22.83 -4.95 -12.23
C SER A 64 -24.16 -5.24 -12.92
N ALA A 65 -25.00 -6.08 -12.29
CA ALA A 65 -26.29 -6.54 -12.79
C ALA A 65 -27.23 -5.42 -13.28
N ASP A 66 -26.94 -4.19 -12.90
CA ASP A 66 -27.75 -2.99 -13.12
C ASP A 66 -27.25 -2.17 -14.34
N GLY A 67 -26.23 -2.67 -15.07
CA GLY A 67 -25.64 -1.97 -16.22
C GLY A 67 -24.81 -0.73 -15.86
N GLN A 68 -24.60 -0.48 -14.56
CA GLN A 68 -23.72 0.58 -14.09
C GLN A 68 -22.28 0.07 -14.07
N ILE A 69 -21.36 0.83 -14.67
CA ILE A 69 -19.93 0.60 -14.55
C ILE A 69 -19.58 0.80 -13.08
N GLU A 70 -19.40 -0.28 -12.34
CA GLU A 70 -18.93 -0.17 -10.98
C GLU A 70 -17.48 0.35 -11.01
N PRO A 71 -17.18 1.43 -10.26
CA PRO A 71 -15.81 1.90 -10.17
C PRO A 71 -14.96 0.82 -9.52
N ASP A 72 -13.78 0.55 -10.08
CA ASP A 72 -12.72 -0.20 -9.42
C ASP A 72 -12.21 0.67 -8.25
N VAL A 73 -12.80 0.45 -7.07
CA VAL A 73 -12.55 1.28 -5.89
C VAL A 73 -11.08 1.24 -5.46
N PRO A 74 -10.39 0.07 -5.41
CA PRO A 74 -8.95 0.03 -5.18
C PRO A 74 -8.15 0.91 -6.16
N ALA A 75 -8.37 0.76 -7.47
CA ALA A 75 -7.66 1.56 -8.47
C ALA A 75 -7.98 3.06 -8.35
N TRP A 76 -9.23 3.40 -8.00
CA TRP A 76 -9.62 4.78 -7.73
C TRP A 76 -8.90 5.36 -6.50
N ILE A 77 -8.79 4.62 -5.40
CA ILE A 77 -8.03 5.05 -4.21
C ILE A 77 -6.57 5.32 -4.56
N GLU A 78 -5.92 4.39 -5.28
CA GLU A 78 -4.53 4.55 -5.70
C GLU A 78 -4.35 5.77 -6.61
N PHE A 79 -5.30 6.03 -7.51
CA PHE A 79 -5.30 7.20 -8.37
C PHE A 79 -5.47 8.52 -7.60
N GLU A 80 -6.42 8.59 -6.65
CA GLU A 80 -6.63 9.78 -5.82
C GLU A 80 -5.40 10.10 -4.98
N LEU A 81 -4.82 9.08 -4.34
CA LEU A 81 -3.57 9.25 -3.61
C LEU A 81 -2.45 9.66 -4.55
N GLY A 82 -2.26 9.02 -5.71
CA GLY A 82 -1.22 9.40 -6.67
C GLY A 82 -1.29 10.84 -7.19
N ARG A 83 -2.45 11.49 -7.07
CA ARG A 83 -2.66 12.89 -7.44
C ARG A 83 -2.48 13.87 -6.28
N ALA A 84 -2.57 13.41 -5.04
CA ALA A 84 -2.37 14.24 -3.88
C ALA A 84 -0.89 14.60 -3.71
N GLU A 85 -0.61 15.78 -3.13
CA GLU A 85 0.76 16.17 -2.82
C GLU A 85 1.36 15.19 -1.80
N GLY A 86 2.52 14.62 -2.12
CA GLY A 86 3.14 13.56 -1.30
C GLY A 86 2.38 12.23 -1.29
N CYS A 87 1.43 12.07 -2.20
CA CYS A 87 0.49 10.96 -2.27
C CYS A 87 -0.17 10.56 -0.96
N ARG A 88 -0.51 11.59 -0.22
CA ARG A 88 -1.07 11.52 1.11
C ARG A 88 -2.41 12.22 1.10
N LEU A 89 -3.41 11.57 1.65
CA LEU A 89 -4.69 12.19 1.98
C LEU A 89 -5.11 11.76 3.37
N SER A 90 -5.78 12.67 4.09
CA SER A 90 -6.46 12.26 5.31
C SER A 90 -7.55 11.24 4.97
N LEU A 91 -7.73 10.22 5.82
CA LEU A 91 -8.76 9.20 5.62
C LEU A 91 -10.16 9.84 5.47
N ALA A 92 -10.41 10.90 6.22
CA ALA A 92 -11.66 11.65 6.14
C ALA A 92 -11.85 12.39 4.80
N GLU A 93 -10.77 12.90 4.20
CA GLU A 93 -10.83 13.52 2.88
C GLU A 93 -11.02 12.49 1.77
N LEU A 94 -10.27 11.40 1.82
CA LEU A 94 -10.41 10.31 0.87
C LEU A 94 -11.82 9.71 0.90
N ALA A 95 -12.41 9.53 2.09
CA ALA A 95 -13.79 9.06 2.24
C ALA A 95 -14.82 10.05 1.67
N ARG A 96 -14.64 11.36 1.88
CA ARG A 96 -15.51 12.39 1.27
C ARG A 96 -15.42 12.38 -0.26
N ASN A 97 -14.21 12.19 -0.81
CA ASN A 97 -14.03 12.06 -2.26
C ASN A 97 -14.73 10.80 -2.79
N ALA A 98 -14.69 9.69 -2.05
CA ALA A 98 -15.35 8.44 -2.43
C ALA A 98 -16.87 8.61 -2.49
N GLU A 99 -17.45 9.23 -1.46
CA GLU A 99 -18.89 9.54 -1.40
C GLU A 99 -19.31 10.43 -2.58
N ALA A 100 -18.51 11.42 -2.94
CA ALA A 100 -18.77 12.29 -4.09
C ALA A 100 -18.75 11.55 -5.45
N GLN A 101 -18.10 10.39 -5.53
CA GLN A 101 -18.12 9.49 -6.69
C GLN A 101 -19.22 8.42 -6.62
N GLY A 102 -20.09 8.47 -5.60
CA GLY A 102 -21.13 7.46 -5.38
C GLY A 102 -20.59 6.12 -4.87
N ILE A 103 -19.36 6.09 -4.35
CA ILE A 103 -18.79 4.90 -3.72
C ILE A 103 -19.35 4.80 -2.30
N SER A 104 -20.06 3.71 -2.00
CA SER A 104 -20.59 3.45 -0.66
C SER A 104 -19.46 3.25 0.36
N ALA A 105 -19.70 3.64 1.62
CA ALA A 105 -18.75 3.42 2.73
C ALA A 105 -18.26 1.98 2.83
N ASP A 106 -19.15 0.98 2.75
CA ASP A 106 -18.78 -0.44 2.85
C ASP A 106 -17.78 -0.86 1.75
N ARG A 107 -17.97 -0.39 0.51
CA ARG A 107 -17.07 -0.67 -0.60
C ARG A 107 -15.73 0.06 -0.46
N PHE A 108 -15.76 1.29 0.04
CA PHE A 108 -14.57 2.05 0.35
C PHE A 108 -13.71 1.37 1.43
N ASP A 109 -14.34 0.93 2.53
CA ASP A 109 -13.68 0.23 3.62
C ASP A 109 -13.09 -1.11 3.16
N ALA A 110 -13.85 -1.87 2.37
CA ALA A 110 -13.38 -3.13 1.80
C ALA A 110 -12.16 -2.93 0.88
N ALA A 111 -12.16 -1.87 0.07
CA ALA A 111 -11.05 -1.54 -0.82
C ALA A 111 -9.81 -1.06 -0.06
N LEU A 112 -9.98 -0.24 0.98
CA LEU A 112 -8.88 0.16 1.86
C LEU A 112 -8.23 -1.04 2.54
N LEU A 113 -9.05 -1.97 3.06
CA LEU A 113 -8.55 -3.18 3.70
C LEU A 113 -7.80 -4.07 2.71
N ASP A 114 -8.32 -4.24 1.50
CA ASP A 114 -7.67 -4.99 0.42
C ASP A 114 -6.29 -4.39 0.09
N LEU A 115 -6.22 -3.09 -0.16
CA LEU A 115 -4.96 -2.41 -0.48
C LEU A 115 -3.96 -2.44 0.68
N ALA A 116 -4.42 -2.25 1.92
CA ALA A 116 -3.57 -2.35 3.12
C ALA A 116 -3.03 -3.77 3.30
N SER A 117 -3.85 -4.81 3.09
CA SER A 117 -3.42 -6.22 3.20
C SER A 117 -2.34 -6.60 2.19
N ARG A 118 -2.35 -5.96 1.01
CA ARG A 118 -1.33 -6.10 -0.04
C ARG A 118 -0.11 -5.21 0.20
N GLY A 119 -0.11 -4.43 1.28
CA GLY A 119 0.94 -3.46 1.60
C GLY A 119 1.07 -2.38 0.51
N ARG A 120 -0.04 -1.97 -0.10
CA ARG A 120 -0.10 -0.87 -1.08
C ARG A 120 -0.33 0.48 -0.40
N LEU A 121 -0.96 0.47 0.78
CA LEU A 121 -1.21 1.64 1.60
C LEU A 121 -0.50 1.53 2.94
N VAL A 122 0.00 2.65 3.43
CA VAL A 122 0.59 2.79 4.77
C VAL A 122 -0.27 3.79 5.56
N PRO A 123 -0.87 3.39 6.69
CA PRO A 123 -1.56 4.32 7.57
C PRO A 123 -0.53 5.16 8.35
N GLU A 124 -0.67 6.48 8.31
CA GLU A 124 0.18 7.44 9.02
C GLU A 124 -0.70 8.39 9.84
N GLY A 125 -1.00 8.00 11.09
CA GLY A 125 -1.91 8.76 11.94
C GLY A 125 -3.34 8.77 11.38
N SER A 126 -3.85 9.95 11.00
CA SER A 126 -5.15 10.10 10.33
C SER A 126 -5.08 9.95 8.81
N ASP A 127 -3.88 9.81 8.27
CA ASP A 127 -3.63 9.88 6.84
C ASP A 127 -3.37 8.50 6.26
N VAL A 128 -3.62 8.37 4.96
CA VAL A 128 -3.33 7.20 4.15
C VAL A 128 -2.31 7.61 3.10
N VAL A 129 -1.22 6.87 3.00
CA VAL A 129 -0.14 7.13 2.05
C VAL A 129 -0.02 5.96 1.08
N HIS A 130 0.10 6.25 -0.22
CA HIS A 130 0.39 5.24 -1.22
C HIS A 130 1.86 4.80 -1.13
N ARG A 131 2.14 3.50 -0.98
CA ARG A 131 3.50 2.98 -0.77
C ARG A 131 4.48 3.33 -1.89
N ASP A 132 4.03 3.24 -3.15
CA ASP A 132 4.90 3.50 -4.30
C ASP A 132 5.17 4.99 -4.53
N CYS A 133 4.52 5.86 -3.75
CA CYS A 133 4.93 7.25 -3.75
C CYS A 133 6.21 7.36 -2.96
N ALA A 134 7.30 7.53 -3.71
CA ALA A 134 8.60 7.85 -3.16
C ALA A 134 8.38 8.89 -2.05
N PRO A 135 8.85 8.64 -0.81
CA PRO A 135 8.72 9.61 0.26
C PRO A 135 9.20 10.94 -0.30
N THR A 136 8.32 11.94 -0.33
CA THR A 136 8.66 13.28 -0.81
C THR A 136 9.76 13.83 0.08
N THR A 137 11.01 13.61 -0.29
CA THR A 137 12.22 14.25 0.27
C THR A 137 12.31 14.31 1.80
N GLY A 138 11.54 13.50 2.52
CA GLY A 138 11.74 13.26 3.93
C GLY A 138 13.00 12.43 4.02
N GLY A 139 14.14 13.08 4.26
CA GLY A 139 15.40 12.38 4.53
C GLY A 139 15.21 11.30 5.59
N SER A 140 16.21 10.45 5.80
CA SER A 140 16.12 9.30 6.72
C SER A 140 15.45 9.61 8.07
N MET A 141 15.63 10.83 8.60
CA MET A 141 14.96 11.31 9.81
C MET A 141 13.43 11.35 9.74
N ALA A 142 12.83 11.81 8.64
CA ALA A 142 11.37 11.84 8.52
C ALA A 142 10.76 10.42 8.57
N ARG A 143 11.48 9.43 8.02
CA ARG A 143 11.08 8.02 8.09
C ARG A 143 11.18 7.46 9.51
N VAL A 144 12.23 7.83 10.24
CA VAL A 144 12.42 7.48 11.66
C VAL A 144 11.32 8.09 12.53
N GLU A 145 11.00 9.37 12.33
CA GLU A 145 9.93 10.05 13.07
C GLU A 145 8.55 9.46 12.79
N ALA A 146 8.25 9.13 11.52
CA ALA A 146 6.98 8.53 11.11
C ALA A 146 6.73 7.15 11.75
N PHE A 147 7.79 6.39 12.06
CA PHE A 147 7.68 5.09 12.72
C PHE A 147 7.03 5.20 14.11
N GLY A 148 7.35 6.27 14.84
CA GLY A 148 6.74 6.62 16.13
C GLY A 148 6.98 5.60 17.26
N MET A 149 6.66 6.00 18.50
CA MET A 149 6.84 5.13 19.68
C MET A 149 6.04 3.82 19.65
N PRO A 150 4.80 3.76 19.12
CA PRO A 150 4.09 2.50 18.95
C PRO A 150 4.83 1.51 18.05
N GLY A 151 5.46 1.99 16.97
CA GLY A 151 6.28 1.16 16.07
C GLY A 151 7.47 0.56 16.80
N TYR A 152 8.24 1.38 17.53
CA TYR A 152 9.39 0.90 18.31
C TYR A 152 8.99 -0.13 19.39
N ARG A 153 7.85 0.06 20.06
CA ARG A 153 7.31 -0.94 20.99
C ARG A 153 7.00 -2.26 20.27
N ALA A 154 6.37 -2.21 19.10
CA ALA A 154 6.08 -3.41 18.33
C ALA A 154 7.36 -4.17 17.96
N VAL A 155 8.42 -3.46 17.55
CA VAL A 155 9.73 -4.06 17.25
C VAL A 155 10.33 -4.74 18.48
N VAL A 156 10.34 -4.07 19.63
CA VAL A 156 10.83 -4.68 20.89
C VAL A 156 10.01 -5.93 21.23
N ALA A 157 8.68 -5.90 21.09
CA ALA A 157 7.84 -7.06 21.35
C ALA A 157 8.13 -8.24 20.40
N LEU A 158 8.29 -7.98 19.10
CA LEU A 158 8.65 -8.99 18.11
C LEU A 158 10.02 -9.60 18.42
N HIS A 159 11.01 -8.76 18.73
CA HIS A 159 12.35 -9.20 19.08
C HIS A 159 12.35 -10.08 20.34
N LEU A 160 11.61 -9.69 21.39
CA LEU A 160 11.43 -10.50 22.59
C LEU A 160 10.76 -11.85 22.30
N THR A 161 9.82 -11.90 21.38
CA THR A 161 9.14 -13.16 21.01
C THR A 161 10.14 -14.18 20.48
N GLY A 162 11.14 -13.75 19.69
CA GLY A 162 12.24 -14.60 19.25
C GLY A 162 13.20 -15.06 20.37
N ARG A 163 13.21 -14.35 21.50
CA ARG A 163 14.06 -14.60 22.68
C ARG A 163 13.31 -15.24 23.85
N ARG A 164 12.27 -16.04 23.57
CA ARG A 164 11.40 -16.66 24.60
C ARG A 164 10.79 -15.62 25.54
N CYS A 165 10.32 -14.52 24.98
CA CYS A 165 9.56 -13.47 25.65
C CYS A 165 10.34 -12.66 26.71
N ARG A 166 11.67 -12.78 26.76
CA ARG A 166 12.49 -12.21 27.83
C ARG A 166 13.79 -11.58 27.29
N LEU A 167 14.20 -10.47 27.90
CA LEU A 167 15.49 -9.84 27.67
C LEU A 167 16.19 -9.55 29.00
N ALA A 168 17.30 -10.24 29.23
CA ALA A 168 18.13 -10.02 30.40
C ALA A 168 18.91 -8.70 30.28
N PRO A 169 19.22 -8.02 31.40
CA PRO A 169 20.02 -6.79 31.39
C PRO A 169 21.36 -6.92 30.66
N ALA A 170 22.03 -8.07 30.82
CA ALA A 170 23.32 -8.34 30.20
C ALA A 170 23.28 -8.39 28.67
N ASP A 171 22.12 -8.71 28.08
CA ASP A 171 21.96 -8.87 26.64
C ASP A 171 21.41 -7.60 25.96
N ARG A 172 21.04 -6.57 26.73
CA ARG A 172 20.35 -5.37 26.22
C ARG A 172 21.13 -4.66 25.13
N ALA A 173 22.44 -4.43 25.32
CA ALA A 173 23.26 -3.72 24.35
C ALA A 173 23.28 -4.43 22.98
N THR A 174 23.44 -5.75 22.98
CA THR A 174 23.41 -6.56 21.75
C THR A 174 22.01 -6.53 21.11
N ALA A 175 20.95 -6.71 21.90
CA ALA A 175 19.58 -6.68 21.40
C ALA A 175 19.21 -5.31 20.78
N VAL A 176 19.66 -4.20 21.36
CA VAL A 176 19.47 -2.85 20.80
C VAL A 176 20.11 -2.76 19.41
N GLN A 177 21.35 -3.21 19.23
CA GLN A 177 22.01 -3.16 17.93
C GLN A 177 21.32 -4.03 16.87
N GLU A 178 20.83 -5.21 17.25
CA GLU A 178 20.03 -6.07 16.38
C GLU A 178 18.72 -5.38 15.94
N MET A 179 17.98 -4.81 16.90
CA MET A 179 16.73 -4.08 16.62
C MET A 179 16.96 -2.82 15.78
N VAL A 180 18.04 -2.08 16.01
CA VAL A 180 18.42 -0.91 15.17
C VAL A 180 18.62 -1.33 13.72
N SER A 181 19.33 -2.44 13.49
CA SER A 181 19.55 -3.00 12.16
C SER A 181 18.24 -3.44 11.50
N GLU A 182 17.37 -4.13 12.24
CA GLU A 182 16.05 -4.56 11.76
C GLU A 182 15.16 -3.37 11.36
N VAL A 183 15.07 -2.33 12.20
CA VAL A 183 14.30 -1.11 11.91
C VAL A 183 14.89 -0.38 10.70
N ALA A 184 16.21 -0.22 10.64
CA ALA A 184 16.86 0.44 9.51
C ALA A 184 16.58 -0.28 8.19
N ALA A 185 16.55 -1.61 8.19
CA ALA A 185 16.16 -2.41 7.02
C ALA A 185 14.67 -2.23 6.67
N GLN A 186 13.77 -2.23 7.65
CA GLN A 186 12.33 -2.01 7.44
C GLN A 186 12.01 -0.62 6.89
N LEU A 187 12.74 0.39 7.33
CA LEU A 187 12.62 1.78 6.87
C LEU A 187 13.35 2.02 5.53
N ASP A 188 13.95 1.00 4.93
CA ASP A 188 14.74 1.09 3.68
C ASP A 188 15.86 2.14 3.77
N LEU A 189 16.54 2.20 4.92
CA LEU A 189 17.71 3.06 5.12
C LEU A 189 18.98 2.41 4.54
N GLY A 190 18.98 1.08 4.38
CA GLY A 190 20.06 0.27 3.83
C GLY A 190 21.35 0.30 4.66
N GLU A 191 22.42 -0.27 4.11
CA GLU A 191 23.77 -0.24 4.72
C GLU A 191 24.37 1.17 4.81
N SER A 192 23.79 2.12 4.04
CA SER A 192 24.22 3.52 3.97
C SER A 192 23.42 4.45 4.90
N ALA A 193 22.71 3.90 5.90
CA ALA A 193 21.91 4.70 6.81
C ALA A 193 22.79 5.78 7.49
N PRO A 194 22.37 7.08 7.46
CA PRO A 194 23.12 8.13 8.13
C PRO A 194 23.31 7.82 9.62
N PRO A 195 24.50 8.06 10.21
CA PRO A 195 24.75 7.78 11.63
C PRO A 195 23.75 8.48 12.57
N GLU A 196 23.26 9.65 12.19
CA GLU A 196 22.25 10.40 12.94
C GLU A 196 20.90 9.64 13.00
N ALA A 197 20.45 9.08 11.88
CA ALA A 197 19.20 8.30 11.84
C ALA A 197 19.33 7.00 12.65
N LEU A 198 20.47 6.33 12.58
CA LEU A 198 20.75 5.15 13.41
C LEU A 198 20.79 5.49 14.90
N GLY A 199 21.39 6.63 15.25
CA GLY A 199 21.42 7.15 16.62
C GLY A 199 20.03 7.45 17.16
N GLU A 200 19.15 8.05 16.37
CA GLU A 200 17.77 8.32 16.76
C GLU A 200 16.97 7.01 16.93
N ILE A 201 17.07 6.06 15.99
CA ILE A 201 16.45 4.72 16.13
C ILE A 201 16.91 4.06 17.44
N GLN A 202 18.21 4.08 17.71
CA GLN A 202 18.78 3.53 18.94
C GLN A 202 18.19 4.20 20.18
N ALA A 203 18.18 5.54 20.23
CA ALA A 203 17.64 6.30 21.35
C ALA A 203 16.16 5.97 21.62
N ARG A 204 15.35 5.80 20.57
CA ARG A 204 13.93 5.42 20.70
C ARG A 204 13.74 4.01 21.21
N ILE A 205 14.56 3.06 20.77
CA ILE A 205 14.54 1.69 21.30
C ILE A 205 14.95 1.69 22.77
N GLU A 206 16.01 2.41 23.14
CA GLU A 206 16.45 2.55 24.53
C GLU A 206 15.34 3.19 25.40
N GLU A 207 14.68 4.24 24.91
CA GLU A 207 13.52 4.86 25.56
C GLU A 207 12.39 3.84 25.80
N VAL A 208 12.11 2.96 24.84
CA VAL A 208 11.15 1.86 25.03
C VAL A 208 11.66 0.87 26.09
N LEU A 209 12.93 0.51 26.11
CA LEU A 209 13.45 -0.46 27.10
C LEU A 209 13.43 0.11 28.53
N GLU A 210 13.60 1.43 28.68
CA GLU A 210 13.49 2.13 29.97
C GLU A 210 12.04 2.33 30.41
N ASN A 211 11.14 2.66 29.46
CA ASN A 211 9.72 2.85 29.70
C ASN A 211 8.85 2.02 28.73
N PRO A 212 8.80 0.70 28.95
CA PRO A 212 8.22 -0.24 27.98
C PRO A 212 6.70 -0.14 27.89
N GLY A 213 6.06 0.45 28.91
CA GLY A 213 4.62 0.61 28.98
C GLY A 213 3.90 -0.66 29.43
N ALA A 214 2.58 -0.68 29.30
CA ALA A 214 1.72 -1.66 29.98
C ALA A 214 1.87 -3.11 29.48
N ALA A 215 2.42 -3.33 28.29
CA ALA A 215 2.55 -4.65 27.68
C ALA A 215 3.73 -5.48 28.24
N TYR A 216 4.59 -4.88 29.05
CA TYR A 216 5.79 -5.51 29.58
C TYR A 216 5.79 -5.46 31.11
N ASP A 217 6.54 -6.38 31.71
CA ASP A 217 6.91 -6.37 33.11
C ASP A 217 8.43 -6.29 33.25
N LEU A 218 8.88 -5.57 34.28
CA LEU A 218 10.26 -5.63 34.74
C LEU A 218 10.31 -6.61 35.93
N ASP A 219 10.93 -7.77 35.71
CA ASP A 219 11.17 -8.77 36.74
C ASP A 219 12.10 -8.17 37.81
N SER A 220 11.54 -7.75 38.94
CA SER A 220 12.28 -6.97 39.94
C SER A 220 13.52 -7.68 40.50
N PRO A 221 13.50 -9.01 40.74
CA PRO A 221 14.69 -9.78 41.10
C PRO A 221 15.85 -9.75 40.09
N THR A 222 15.57 -9.89 38.80
CA THR A 222 16.62 -10.08 37.77
C THR A 222 16.88 -8.83 36.93
N GLY A 223 15.95 -7.89 36.92
CA GLY A 223 15.93 -6.75 36.00
C GLY A 223 15.52 -7.14 34.58
N ASP A 224 15.05 -8.36 34.36
CA ASP A 224 14.65 -8.84 33.03
C ASP A 224 13.42 -8.07 32.56
N LEU A 225 13.42 -7.69 31.28
CA LEU A 225 12.22 -7.22 30.61
C LEU A 225 11.45 -8.43 30.07
N VAL A 226 10.19 -8.57 30.44
CA VAL A 226 9.32 -9.70 30.07
C VAL A 226 8.07 -9.20 29.35
N LEU A 227 7.74 -9.82 28.22
CA LEU A 227 6.51 -9.51 27.48
C LEU A 227 5.32 -10.25 28.09
N LYS A 228 4.32 -9.53 28.62
CA LYS A 228 3.20 -10.12 29.43
C LYS A 228 2.37 -11.17 28.70
N TYR A 229 2.09 -10.90 27.43
CA TYR A 229 1.14 -11.70 26.64
C TYR A 229 1.81 -12.80 25.82
N CYS A 230 3.08 -13.06 26.08
CA CYS A 230 3.87 -14.01 25.34
C CYS A 230 3.90 -15.32 26.13
N SER A 231 3.23 -16.35 25.59
CA SER A 231 3.36 -17.71 26.11
C SER A 231 4.61 -18.34 25.50
N PRO A 232 5.57 -18.79 26.34
CA PRO A 232 6.80 -19.43 25.87
C PRO A 232 6.55 -20.79 25.20
#